data_AF-A0A3D2T049-F1
#
_entry.id   AF-A0A3D2T049-F1
#
_cell.length_a   1.000
_cell.length_b   1.000
_cell.length_c   1.000
_cell.angle_alpha   90.00
_cell.angle_beta   90.00
_cell.angle_gamma   90.00
#
_symmetry.space_group_name_H-M   'P 1'
#
loop_
_entity.id
_entity.type
_entity.pdbx_description
1 polymer ?
#
loop_
_entity_poly.entity_id
_entity_poly.type
_entity_poly.pdbx_seq_one_letter_code
_entity_poly.pdbx_strand_id
1 'polypeptide(L)'
;MGVSDVLTMATQRLMLSGQPLAQEHDVSEITKNFPTWGNTNPRQEDFQRLLSGEFVDWRLPVNGLVNRPISLSLEDLKRLPQRTQITMHICEQGWSAIGQWTGAPLLEVLRAAGGVADDARYVVVDTFDGWYESY
;
A
#
# COMPACT_ATOMS: atom_id res chain seq x y z
N MET A 1 20.12 18.01 -1.60
CA MET A 1 19.62 18.02 -3.00
C MET A 1 19.99 19.34 -3.63
N GLY A 2 20.53 19.33 -4.85
CA GLY A 2 20.88 20.57 -5.56
C GLY A 2 19.65 21.26 -6.14
N VAL A 3 19.79 22.53 -6.55
CA VAL A 3 18.71 23.30 -7.18
C VAL A 3 18.20 22.63 -8.47
N SER A 4 19.11 21.99 -9.21
CA SER A 4 18.75 21.21 -10.40
C SER A 4 17.84 20.02 -10.06
N ASP A 5 18.16 19.26 -8.99
CA ASP A 5 17.36 18.10 -8.59
C ASP A 5 15.95 18.53 -8.16
N VAL A 6 15.85 19.64 -7.42
CA VAL A 6 14.55 20.17 -6.96
C VAL A 6 13.70 20.58 -8.15
N LEU A 7 14.28 21.28 -9.14
CA LEU A 7 13.57 21.69 -10.34
C LEU A 7 13.13 20.47 -11.16
N THR A 8 14.02 19.49 -11.37
CA THR A 8 13.70 18.25 -12.09
C THR A 8 12.56 17.50 -11.42
N MET A 9 12.62 17.31 -10.10
CA MET A 9 11.56 16.61 -9.35
C MET A 9 10.23 17.38 -9.39
N ALA A 10 10.26 18.71 -9.29
CA ALA A 10 9.06 19.54 -9.37
C ALA A 10 8.43 19.47 -10.77
N THR A 11 9.23 19.58 -11.83
CA THR A 11 8.75 19.46 -13.21
C THR A 11 8.21 18.06 -13.50
N GLN A 12 8.89 17.00 -13.07
CA GLN A 12 8.42 15.63 -13.22
C GLN A 12 7.09 15.42 -12.51
N ARG A 13 6.96 15.85 -11.26
CA ARG A 13 5.70 15.75 -10.50
C ARG A 13 4.56 16.51 -11.17
N LEU A 14 4.84 17.69 -11.71
CA LEU A 14 3.84 18.48 -12.43
C LEU A 14 3.40 17.77 -13.72
N MET A 15 4.34 17.30 -14.54
CA MET A 15 4.02 16.62 -15.80
C MET A 15 3.28 15.30 -15.59
N LEU A 16 3.63 14.55 -14.55
CA LEU A 16 2.98 13.29 -14.18
C LEU A 16 1.71 13.50 -13.34
N SER A 17 1.39 14.73 -12.93
CA SER A 17 0.19 15.00 -12.14
C SER A 17 -1.07 14.63 -12.92
N GLY A 18 -1.94 13.83 -12.31
CA GLY A 18 -3.17 13.34 -12.93
C GLY A 18 -2.98 12.21 -13.95
N GLN A 19 -1.76 11.74 -14.21
CA GLN A 19 -1.52 10.53 -14.99
C GLN A 19 -1.58 9.29 -14.08
N PRO A 20 -2.02 8.13 -14.61
CA PRO A 20 -1.98 6.89 -13.85
C PRO A 20 -0.52 6.51 -13.55
N LEU A 21 -0.25 6.10 -12.31
CA LEU A 21 1.10 5.74 -11.85
C LEU A 21 1.61 4.42 -12.46
N ALA A 22 0.70 3.61 -13.00
CA ALA A 22 0.99 2.36 -13.67
C ALA A 22 0.01 2.18 -14.84
N GLN A 23 0.41 1.40 -15.85
CA GLN A 23 -0.51 0.96 -16.88
C GLN A 23 -1.64 0.13 -16.26
N GLU A 24 -2.88 0.46 -16.61
CA GLU A 24 -4.05 -0.33 -16.25
C GLU A 24 -4.50 -1.23 -17.40
N HIS A 25 -5.04 -2.38 -17.05
CA HIS A 25 -5.42 -3.46 -17.96
C HIS A 25 -6.92 -3.76 -17.88
N ASP A 26 -7.42 -4.49 -18.87
CA ASP A 26 -8.80 -4.96 -18.88
C ASP A 26 -9.00 -6.19 -17.97
N VAL A 27 -10.23 -6.38 -17.49
CA VAL A 27 -10.61 -7.54 -16.65
C VAL A 27 -10.33 -8.88 -17.37
N SER A 28 -10.41 -8.90 -18.70
CA SER A 28 -10.14 -10.08 -19.53
C SER A 28 -8.66 -10.49 -19.53
N GLU A 29 -7.75 -9.58 -19.18
CA GLU A 29 -6.30 -9.82 -19.14
C GLU A 29 -5.84 -10.36 -17.77
N ILE A 30 -6.73 -10.43 -16.78
CA ILE A 30 -6.41 -10.93 -15.44
C ILE A 30 -5.85 -12.35 -15.53
N THR A 31 -4.69 -12.54 -14.89
CA THR A 31 -4.01 -13.83 -14.84
C THR A 31 -4.84 -14.82 -14.02
N LYS A 32 -5.31 -15.90 -14.66
CA LYS A 32 -6.24 -16.89 -14.03
C LYS A 32 -5.68 -17.52 -12.75
N ASN A 33 -4.42 -17.92 -12.77
CA ASN A 33 -3.73 -18.51 -11.63
C ASN A 33 -2.67 -17.53 -11.16
N PHE A 34 -3.07 -16.58 -10.31
CA PHE A 34 -2.14 -15.59 -9.78
C PHE A 34 -1.06 -16.30 -8.92
N PRO A 35 0.22 -16.25 -9.31
CA PRO A 35 1.28 -16.93 -8.57
C PRO A 35 1.48 -16.27 -7.20
N THR A 36 1.75 -17.11 -6.20
CA THR A 36 2.08 -16.66 -4.85
C THR A 36 3.41 -17.26 -4.45
N TRP A 37 4.18 -16.53 -3.65
CA TRP A 37 5.46 -17.01 -3.14
C TRP A 37 5.30 -17.52 -1.71
N GLY A 38 5.83 -18.70 -1.44
CA GLY A 38 5.88 -19.26 -0.09
C GLY A 38 4.51 -19.68 0.43
N ASN A 39 4.06 -19.05 1.52
CA ASN A 39 2.89 -19.46 2.29
C ASN A 39 1.79 -18.40 2.25
N THR A 40 0.60 -18.79 1.79
CA THR A 40 -0.58 -17.92 1.74
C THR A 40 -1.33 -17.84 3.08
N ASN A 41 -0.98 -18.68 4.06
CA ASN A 41 -1.57 -18.69 5.39
C ASN A 41 -0.47 -18.78 6.49
N PRO A 42 0.05 -17.63 6.98
CA PRO A 42 1.10 -17.57 7.99
C PRO A 42 0.76 -18.38 9.26
N ARG A 43 1.65 -19.29 9.70
CA ARG A 43 1.40 -20.20 10.84
C ARG A 43 1.63 -19.59 12.23
N GLN A 44 1.96 -18.30 12.29
CA GLN A 44 2.26 -17.61 13.54
C GLN A 44 1.00 -17.52 14.40
N GLU A 45 1.14 -17.76 15.70
CA GLU A 45 0.00 -17.87 16.63
C GLU A 45 -0.88 -16.62 16.63
N ASP A 46 -0.27 -15.44 16.68
CA ASP A 46 -1.00 -14.17 16.65
C ASP A 46 -1.79 -13.98 15.35
N PHE A 47 -1.24 -14.40 14.19
CA PHE A 47 -1.96 -14.33 12.92
C PHE A 47 -3.16 -15.27 12.93
N GLN A 48 -2.96 -16.52 13.37
CA GLN A 48 -4.02 -17.52 13.43
C GLN A 48 -5.14 -17.10 14.40
N ARG A 49 -4.79 -16.46 15.52
CA ARG A 49 -5.76 -15.87 16.46
C ARG A 49 -6.59 -14.79 15.79
N LEU A 50 -5.95 -13.81 15.15
CA LEU A 50 -6.65 -12.75 14.42
C LEU A 50 -7.53 -13.31 13.28
N LEU A 51 -7.02 -14.29 12.53
CA LEU A 51 -7.77 -14.97 11.48
C LEU A 51 -9.02 -15.66 12.03
N SER A 52 -8.92 -16.36 13.17
CA SER A 52 -10.05 -17.04 13.82
C SER A 52 -11.13 -16.07 14.31
N GLY A 53 -10.75 -14.83 14.64
CA GLY A 53 -11.65 -13.74 15.01
C GLY A 53 -12.00 -12.81 13.84
N GLU A 54 -11.83 -13.25 12.58
CA GLU A 54 -12.15 -12.49 11.37
C GLU A 54 -11.50 -11.08 11.33
N PHE A 55 -10.34 -10.92 11.96
CA PHE A 55 -9.58 -9.67 12.08
C PHE A 55 -10.30 -8.54 12.82
N VAL A 56 -11.34 -8.82 13.62
CA VAL A 56 -12.05 -7.79 14.41
C VAL A 56 -11.10 -7.04 15.36
N ASP A 57 -10.14 -7.76 15.94
CA ASP A 57 -9.13 -7.20 16.86
C ASP A 57 -7.88 -6.66 16.15
N TRP A 58 -7.76 -6.84 14.83
CA TRP A 58 -6.60 -6.36 14.09
C TRP A 58 -6.59 -4.84 14.01
N ARG A 59 -5.40 -4.25 14.10
CA ARG A 59 -5.18 -2.80 14.05
C ARG A 59 -3.98 -2.46 13.18
N LEU A 60 -4.13 -1.40 12.39
CA LEU A 60 -3.05 -0.75 11.65
C LEU A 60 -2.62 0.53 12.37
N PRO A 61 -1.48 0.54 13.09
CA PRO A 61 -0.91 1.77 13.60
C PRO A 61 -0.37 2.62 12.46
N VAL A 62 -0.69 3.91 12.46
CA VAL A 62 -0.09 4.94 11.60
C VAL A 62 0.56 5.96 12.52
N ASN A 63 1.90 5.97 12.54
CA ASN A 63 2.71 6.71 13.50
C ASN A 63 3.92 7.38 12.83
N GLY A 64 4.86 7.90 13.62
CA GLY A 64 6.02 8.63 13.11
C GLY A 64 5.68 10.07 12.76
N LEU A 65 6.12 10.54 11.60
CA LEU A 65 5.97 11.93 11.13
C LEU A 65 4.59 12.18 10.49
N VAL A 66 3.53 11.91 11.25
CA VAL A 66 2.14 12.23 10.92
C VAL A 66 1.56 13.24 11.91
N ASN A 67 0.65 14.09 11.46
CA ASN A 67 0.13 15.17 12.31
C ASN A 67 -0.82 14.66 13.41
N ARG A 68 -1.42 13.48 13.21
CA ARG A 68 -2.29 12.82 14.17
C ARG A 68 -2.09 11.31 14.10
N PRO A 69 -1.21 10.74 14.95
CA PRO A 69 -1.06 9.29 15.06
C PRO A 69 -2.40 8.61 15.37
N ILE A 70 -2.69 7.52 14.66
CA ILE A 70 -3.96 6.78 14.77
C ILE A 70 -3.72 5.27 14.73
N SER A 71 -4.72 4.51 15.16
CA SER A 71 -4.75 3.06 15.03
C SER A 71 -6.08 2.67 14.41
N LEU A 72 -6.06 2.22 13.15
CA LEU A 72 -7.25 1.92 12.36
C LEU A 72 -7.62 0.45 12.48
N SER A 73 -8.90 0.14 12.67
CA SER A 73 -9.41 -1.23 12.48
C SER A 73 -9.50 -1.59 11.00
N LEU A 74 -9.69 -2.87 10.70
CA LEU A 74 -9.97 -3.32 9.32
C LEU A 74 -11.28 -2.70 8.79
N GLU A 75 -12.27 -2.49 9.67
CA GLU A 75 -13.52 -1.84 9.31
C GLU A 75 -13.33 -0.36 8.97
N ASP A 76 -12.51 0.36 9.75
CA ASP A 76 -12.18 1.76 9.48
C ASP A 76 -11.51 1.91 8.11
N LEU A 77 -10.54 1.03 7.79
CA LEU A 77 -9.88 1.02 6.49
C LEU A 77 -10.86 0.75 5.34
N LYS A 78 -11.83 -0.15 5.54
CA LYS A 78 -12.85 -0.45 4.53
C LYS A 78 -13.83 0.72 4.31
N ARG A 79 -13.98 1.61 5.29
CA ARG A 79 -14.83 2.81 5.20
C ARG A 79 -14.15 3.99 4.50
N LEU A 80 -12.81 3.98 4.37
CA LEU A 80 -12.10 5.01 3.60
C LEU A 80 -12.45 4.91 2.10
N PRO A 81 -12.31 6.02 1.34
CA PRO A 81 -12.52 5.98 -0.11
C PRO A 81 -11.70 4.87 -0.76
N GLN A 82 -12.37 4.01 -1.53
CA GLN A 82 -11.75 2.88 -2.18
C GLN A 82 -11.48 3.17 -3.66
N ARG A 83 -10.42 2.57 -4.18
CA ARG A 83 -10.10 2.56 -5.60
C ARG A 83 -9.85 1.11 -6.03
N THR A 84 -10.36 0.78 -7.21
CA THR A 84 -10.00 -0.46 -7.92
C THR A 84 -8.98 -0.13 -9.02
N GLN A 85 -7.95 -0.95 -9.15
CA GLN A 85 -6.98 -0.87 -10.25
C GLN A 85 -6.66 -2.29 -10.75
N ILE A 86 -6.48 -2.45 -12.05
CA ILE A 86 -6.03 -3.71 -12.66
C ILE A 86 -4.64 -3.47 -13.22
N THR A 87 -3.61 -3.97 -12.54
CA THR A 87 -2.21 -3.64 -12.85
C THR A 87 -1.36 -4.90 -12.90
N MET A 88 -0.30 -4.84 -13.72
CA MET A 88 0.72 -5.89 -13.74
C MET A 88 1.62 -5.81 -12.49
N HIS A 89 1.69 -6.89 -11.74
CA HIS A 89 2.70 -7.14 -10.71
C HIS A 89 3.89 -7.84 -11.36
N ILE A 90 5.10 -7.30 -11.14
CA ILE A 90 6.35 -7.85 -11.65
C ILE A 90 7.17 -8.29 -10.44
N CYS A 91 7.37 -9.59 -10.30
CA CYS A 91 8.17 -10.15 -9.22
C CYS A 91 9.63 -10.30 -9.64
N GLU A 92 10.54 -9.95 -8.74
CA GLU A 92 12.00 -10.13 -8.91
C GLU A 92 12.43 -11.59 -9.14
N GLN A 93 11.56 -12.55 -8.79
CA GLN A 93 11.78 -13.98 -8.98
C GLN A 93 11.54 -14.45 -10.42
N GLY A 94 11.29 -13.53 -11.36
CA GLY A 94 11.22 -13.81 -12.79
C GLY A 94 9.82 -14.13 -13.33
N TRP A 95 8.76 -13.85 -12.57
CA TRP A 95 7.39 -14.00 -13.02
C TRP A 95 6.63 -12.67 -12.95
N SER A 96 5.60 -12.52 -13.77
CA SER A 96 4.67 -11.40 -13.74
C SER A 96 3.24 -11.89 -13.81
N ALA A 97 2.31 -11.10 -13.26
CA ALA A 97 0.89 -11.42 -13.26
C ALA A 97 0.05 -10.14 -13.24
N ILE A 98 -1.05 -10.14 -13.99
CA ILE A 98 -2.04 -9.06 -13.96
C ILE A 98 -3.08 -9.41 -12.91
N GLY A 99 -3.22 -8.53 -11.90
CA GLY A 99 -4.16 -8.67 -10.80
C GLY A 99 -5.09 -7.46 -10.69
N GLN A 100 -6.27 -7.69 -10.14
CA GLN A 100 -7.20 -6.63 -9.75
C GLN A 100 -7.09 -6.38 -8.24
N TRP A 101 -6.86 -5.12 -7.87
CA TRP A 101 -6.64 -4.69 -6.51
C TRP A 101 -7.71 -3.67 -6.14
N THR A 102 -8.39 -3.87 -5.02
CA THR A 102 -9.38 -2.93 -4.48
C THR A 102 -9.04 -2.61 -3.03
N GLY A 103 -8.95 -1.33 -2.70
CA GLY A 103 -8.68 -0.91 -1.33
C GLY A 103 -8.57 0.60 -1.18
N ALA A 104 -8.28 1.04 0.04
CA ALA A 104 -8.00 2.44 0.33
C ALA A 104 -6.64 2.84 -0.24
N PRO A 105 -6.54 3.91 -1.04
CA PRO A 105 -5.24 4.47 -1.41
C PRO A 105 -4.45 4.87 -0.17
N LEU A 106 -3.14 4.62 -0.16
CA LEU A 106 -2.26 5.00 0.97
C LEU A 106 -2.40 6.49 1.34
N LEU A 107 -2.61 7.36 0.35
CA LEU A 107 -2.84 8.78 0.59
C LEU A 107 -4.05 9.05 1.48
N GLU A 108 -5.14 8.29 1.35
CA GLU A 108 -6.34 8.44 2.18
C GLU A 108 -6.09 7.95 3.61
N VAL A 109 -5.27 6.92 3.79
CA VAL A 109 -4.82 6.46 5.12
C VAL A 109 -3.98 7.54 5.80
N LEU A 110 -3.04 8.16 5.08
CA LEU A 110 -2.23 9.27 5.60
C LEU A 110 -3.07 10.52 5.90
N ARG A 111 -4.08 10.82 5.08
CA ARG A 111 -5.05 11.90 5.35
C ARG A 111 -5.87 11.63 6.61
N ALA A 112 -6.29 10.39 6.85
CA ALA A 112 -6.95 10.01 8.09
C ALA A 112 -6.04 10.26 9.32
N ALA A 113 -4.73 10.09 9.16
CA ALA A 113 -3.72 10.46 10.17
C ALA A 113 -3.38 11.97 10.23
N GLY A 114 -4.21 12.84 9.62
CA GLY A 114 -4.01 14.29 9.61
C GLY A 114 -2.97 14.77 8.60
N GLY A 115 -2.53 13.91 7.68
CA GLY A 115 -1.43 14.18 6.77
C GLY A 115 -0.06 13.89 7.41
N VAL A 116 0.98 14.03 6.60
CA VAL A 116 2.38 13.87 7.02
C VAL A 116 2.97 15.23 7.42
N ALA A 117 3.98 15.22 8.28
CA ALA A 117 4.76 16.41 8.60
C ALA A 117 5.60 16.88 7.40
N ASP A 118 5.95 18.18 7.35
CA ASP A 118 6.68 18.79 6.23
C ASP A 118 8.09 18.21 6.03
N ASP A 119 8.68 17.63 7.06
CA ASP A 119 9.98 16.98 7.04
C ASP A 119 9.92 15.46 6.77
N ALA A 120 8.72 14.87 6.66
CA ALA A 120 8.55 13.47 6.27
C ALA A 120 9.07 13.24 4.84
N ARG A 121 9.85 12.17 4.65
CA ARG A 121 10.47 11.84 3.35
C ARG A 121 10.15 10.44 2.84
N TYR A 122 9.89 9.52 3.75
CA TYR A 122 9.71 8.11 3.46
C TYR A 122 8.51 7.55 4.22
N VAL A 123 7.93 6.49 3.67
CA VAL A 123 6.95 5.65 4.38
C VAL A 123 7.58 4.28 4.59
N VAL A 124 7.55 3.81 5.84
CA VAL A 124 7.97 2.45 6.19
C VAL A 124 6.72 1.62 6.47
N VAL A 125 6.66 0.42 5.89
CA VAL A 125 5.57 -0.52 6.07
C VAL A 125 6.14 -1.79 6.69
N ASP A 126 5.75 -2.07 7.93
CA ASP A 126 6.09 -3.31 8.63
C ASP A 126 4.98 -4.36 8.42
N THR A 127 5.38 -5.57 8.06
CA THR A 127 4.48 -6.71 7.88
C THR A 127 4.43 -7.59 9.12
N PHE A 128 3.41 -8.43 9.17
CA PHE A 128 3.13 -9.27 10.32
C PHE A 128 4.26 -10.27 10.63
N ASP A 129 4.95 -10.75 9.60
CA ASP A 129 6.06 -11.72 9.69
C ASP A 129 7.42 -11.07 9.94
N GLY A 130 7.45 -9.77 10.28
CA GLY A 130 8.64 -9.04 10.70
C GLY A 130 9.51 -8.51 9.55
N TRP A 131 9.03 -8.60 8.31
CA TRP A 131 9.65 -7.89 7.19
C TRP A 131 9.20 -6.44 7.17
N TYR A 132 10.01 -5.58 6.59
CA TYR A 132 9.65 -4.20 6.37
C TYR A 132 10.15 -3.75 5.00
N GLU A 133 9.41 -2.83 4.39
CA GLU A 133 9.79 -2.15 3.15
C GLU A 133 9.67 -0.63 3.34
N SER A 134 10.54 0.13 2.68
CA SER A 134 10.55 1.59 2.75
C SER A 134 10.48 2.22 1.36
N TYR A 135 9.59 3.19 1.19
CA TYR A 135 9.35 3.91 -0.06
C TYR A 135 9.58 5.41 0.08
#